data_AF-A0A498INE7-F1
#
_entry.id   AF-A0A498INE7-F1
#
_cell.length_a   1.000
_cell.length_b   1.000
_cell.length_c   1.000
_cell.angle_alpha   90.00
_cell.angle_beta   90.00
_cell.angle_gamma   90.00
#
_symmetry.space_group_name_H-M   'P 1'
#
loop_
_entity.id
_entity.type
_entity.pdbx_description
1 polymer ?
#
loop_
_entity_poly.entity_id
_entity_poly.type
_entity_poly.pdbx_seq_one_letter_code
_entity_poly.pdbx_strand_id
1 'polypeptide(L)'
;MNRRNLLLLKILLFLFALNSLSLFLYFTSNSRTLTPTQTQSHHSLSLNRLPLTDQNRRHPHRYSKPWPILPSYLPWSQTTQVPFRSCEAYFGNGFTTRVDLLKPKIDLSSNRMGWFRCWFRETLRSSVCEGGGLRMDPEKIKMSRGGEVLEEVIGRGEEEELPEYQYGAFEINGGDGVGGGGDQRLVTQESLDGYVPKGQTDQHTMRELIGSIRIVPTAEFQCNEWIEEPTLLVTRFEYANLFHTFTDWYSAYVASRVTGLPNRPHLVFLEGHCMVRGFDFLV
;
A
#
# COMPACT_ATOMS: atom_id res chain seq x y z
N MET A 1 -14.51 -2.39 56.41
CA MET A 1 -14.84 -2.06 55.00
C MET A 1 -16.36 -1.89 54.89
N ASN A 2 -16.85 -0.74 54.43
CA ASN A 2 -18.28 -0.42 54.47
C ASN A 2 -19.09 -1.34 53.51
N ARG A 3 -20.31 -1.75 53.89
CA ARG A 3 -21.14 -2.72 53.13
C ARG A 3 -21.38 -2.28 51.67
N ARG A 4 -21.43 -0.97 51.45
CA ARG A 4 -21.54 -0.34 50.12
C ARG A 4 -20.28 -0.50 49.27
N ASN A 5 -19.09 -0.46 49.88
CA ASN A 5 -17.82 -0.64 49.18
C ASN A 5 -17.59 -2.11 48.80
N LEU A 6 -18.07 -3.04 49.64
CA LEU A 6 -18.05 -4.46 49.31
C LEU A 6 -18.99 -4.80 48.16
N LEU A 7 -20.16 -4.13 48.08
CA LEU A 7 -21.10 -4.28 46.96
C LEU A 7 -20.49 -3.75 45.65
N LEU A 8 -19.90 -2.56 45.67
CA LEU A 8 -19.24 -1.96 44.51
C LEU A 8 -18.07 -2.83 44.01
N LEU A 9 -17.26 -3.37 44.92
CA LEU A 9 -16.16 -4.26 44.57
C LEU A 9 -16.68 -5.54 43.89
N LYS A 10 -17.77 -6.13 44.41
CA LYS A 10 -18.40 -7.31 43.79
C LYS A 10 -18.95 -7.01 42.40
N ILE A 11 -19.56 -5.84 42.19
CA ILE A 11 -20.06 -5.43 40.88
C ILE A 11 -18.89 -5.23 39.90
N LEU A 12 -17.81 -4.55 40.32
CA LEU A 12 -16.61 -4.36 39.51
C LEU A 12 -15.97 -5.69 39.11
N LEU A 13 -15.79 -6.60 40.06
CA LEU A 13 -15.24 -7.94 39.79
C LEU A 13 -16.14 -8.74 38.86
N PHE A 14 -17.46 -8.65 39.03
CA PHE A 14 -18.42 -9.30 38.14
C PHE A 14 -18.35 -8.75 36.72
N LEU A 15 -18.31 -7.42 36.54
CA LEU A 15 -18.18 -6.79 35.23
C LEU A 15 -16.85 -7.11 34.55
N PHE A 16 -15.76 -7.18 35.33
CA PHE A 16 -14.45 -7.57 34.84
C PHE A 16 -14.44 -9.04 34.37
N ALA A 17 -15.00 -9.95 35.16
CA ALA A 17 -15.12 -11.36 34.80
C ALA A 17 -16.02 -11.56 33.57
N LEU A 18 -17.14 -10.84 33.50
CA LEU A 18 -18.06 -10.89 32.35
C LEU A 18 -17.39 -10.40 31.06
N ASN A 19 -16.65 -9.27 31.11
CA ASN A 19 -15.90 -8.77 29.95
C ASN A 19 -14.77 -9.72 29.54
N SER A 20 -14.03 -10.25 30.51
CA SER A 20 -12.94 -11.20 30.23
C SER A 20 -13.45 -12.48 29.60
N LEU A 21 -14.58 -13.01 30.08
CA LEU A 21 -15.22 -14.20 29.52
C LEU A 21 -15.79 -13.93 28.13
N SER A 22 -16.40 -12.76 27.90
CA SER A 22 -16.90 -12.35 26.58
C SER A 22 -15.76 -12.25 25.55
N LEU A 23 -14.64 -11.62 25.92
CA LEU A 23 -13.45 -11.56 25.09
C LEU A 23 -12.86 -12.95 24.83
N PHE A 24 -12.75 -13.78 25.87
CA PHE A 24 -12.25 -15.15 25.72
C PHE A 24 -13.12 -15.99 24.78
N LEU A 25 -14.45 -15.92 24.91
CA LEU A 25 -15.38 -16.60 24.01
C LEU A 25 -15.27 -16.05 22.58
N TYR A 26 -15.14 -14.74 22.39
CA TYR A 26 -14.96 -14.13 21.07
C TYR A 26 -13.67 -14.62 20.38
N PHE A 27 -12.55 -14.69 21.10
CA PHE A 27 -11.29 -15.17 20.54
C PHE A 27 -11.29 -16.69 20.29
N THR A 28 -11.91 -17.48 21.17
CA THR A 28 -11.97 -18.95 21.01
C THR A 28 -12.95 -19.42 19.94
N SER A 29 -14.05 -18.68 19.72
CA SER A 29 -15.00 -18.97 18.64
C SER A 29 -14.45 -18.57 17.27
N ASN A 30 -13.67 -17.48 17.19
CA ASN A 30 -12.97 -17.09 15.96
C ASN A 30 -11.67 -17.87 15.69
N SER A 31 -11.13 -18.60 16.68
CA SER A 31 -9.98 -19.51 16.47
C SER A 31 -10.35 -20.86 15.87
N ARG A 32 -11.64 -21.15 15.61
CA ARG A 32 -12.03 -22.32 14.82
C ARG A 32 -11.73 -22.06 13.34
N THR A 33 -10.50 -22.40 12.96
CA THR A 33 -10.12 -22.72 11.58
C THR A 33 -11.22 -23.54 10.92
N LEU A 34 -11.75 -23.00 9.82
CA LEU A 34 -12.69 -23.65 8.91
C LEU A 34 -12.16 -25.04 8.51
N THR A 35 -12.75 -26.10 9.04
CA THR A 35 -12.77 -27.40 8.39
C THR A 35 -13.85 -27.37 7.30
N PRO A 36 -13.56 -27.77 6.05
CA PRO A 36 -14.52 -27.67 4.96
C PRO A 36 -15.46 -28.87 5.00
N THR A 37 -16.70 -28.66 5.43
CA THR A 37 -17.80 -29.59 5.16
C THR A 37 -18.66 -29.03 4.02
N GLN A 38 -18.70 -29.84 2.96
CA GLN A 38 -19.48 -29.68 1.73
C GLN A 38 -20.96 -29.44 2.02
N THR A 39 -21.57 -28.50 1.29
CA THR A 39 -22.70 -28.74 0.36
C THR A 39 -23.04 -27.46 -0.42
N GLN A 40 -22.87 -27.54 -1.76
CA GLN A 40 -23.72 -27.02 -2.86
C GLN A 40 -24.24 -25.56 -2.78
N SER A 41 -24.19 -24.70 -3.80
CA SER A 41 -23.83 -24.79 -5.21
C SER A 41 -23.99 -23.37 -5.77
N HIS A 42 -22.92 -22.72 -6.26
CA HIS A 42 -23.00 -21.71 -7.33
C HIS A 42 -21.60 -21.60 -7.98
N HIS A 43 -21.49 -22.19 -9.17
CA HIS A 43 -20.48 -21.86 -10.19
C HIS A 43 -20.48 -20.33 -10.38
N SER A 44 -19.41 -19.57 -10.59
CA SER A 44 -18.10 -19.80 -11.21
C SER A 44 -17.29 -18.51 -11.00
N LEU A 45 -15.97 -18.61 -10.76
CA LEU A 45 -14.90 -17.65 -11.13
C LEU A 45 -13.59 -18.11 -10.44
N SER A 46 -13.17 -19.31 -10.78
CA SER A 46 -11.78 -19.72 -10.69
C SER A 46 -11.08 -19.22 -11.95
N LEU A 47 -10.35 -18.10 -11.85
CA LEU A 47 -9.16 -17.85 -12.66
C LEU A 47 -8.32 -16.77 -11.98
N ASN A 48 -7.05 -17.08 -11.71
CA ASN A 48 -5.95 -16.16 -11.36
C ASN A 48 -5.77 -15.70 -9.90
N ARG A 49 -6.13 -16.53 -8.90
CA ARG A 49 -5.35 -16.56 -7.65
C ARG A 49 -4.23 -17.60 -7.80
N LEU A 50 -3.12 -17.19 -8.40
CA LEU A 50 -1.84 -17.83 -8.06
C LEU A 50 -1.52 -17.41 -6.62
N PRO A 51 -1.42 -18.32 -5.65
CA PRO A 51 -0.91 -18.00 -4.34
C PRO A 51 0.62 -17.87 -4.48
N LEU A 52 1.11 -16.67 -4.78
CA LEU A 52 2.54 -16.36 -4.70
C LEU A 52 3.05 -16.22 -3.25
N THR A 53 2.34 -16.80 -2.28
CA THR A 53 2.67 -16.74 -0.85
C THR A 53 2.92 -18.10 -0.20
N ASP A 54 2.90 -19.23 -0.91
CA ASP A 54 3.14 -20.55 -0.30
C ASP A 54 4.61 -21.03 -0.33
N GLN A 55 5.56 -20.17 -0.72
CA GLN A 55 7.01 -20.47 -0.58
C GLN A 55 7.68 -19.81 0.64
N ASN A 56 7.00 -18.96 1.42
CA ASN A 56 7.64 -18.21 2.51
C ASN A 56 7.65 -18.91 3.88
N ARG A 57 7.37 -20.22 3.96
CA ARG A 57 7.50 -20.96 5.24
C ARG A 57 8.95 -21.19 5.72
N ARG A 58 9.98 -20.65 5.03
CA ARG A 58 11.39 -20.93 5.36
C ARG A 58 12.33 -19.72 5.44
N HIS A 59 11.85 -18.49 5.31
CA HIS A 59 12.68 -17.33 5.61
C HIS A 59 12.17 -16.64 6.88
N PRO A 60 13.00 -16.52 7.94
CA PRO A 60 12.60 -15.75 9.10
C PRO A 60 12.50 -14.30 8.63
N HIS A 61 11.27 -13.79 8.46
CA HIS A 61 10.99 -12.37 8.32
C HIS A 61 11.48 -11.66 9.59
N ARG A 62 12.78 -11.38 9.63
CA ARG A 62 13.36 -10.52 10.65
C ARG A 62 12.97 -9.10 10.22
N TYR A 63 12.34 -8.34 11.11
CA TYR A 63 12.24 -6.87 11.14
C TYR A 63 10.91 -6.16 10.81
N SER A 64 9.93 -6.72 10.06
CA SER A 64 8.63 -6.02 9.91
C SER A 64 7.63 -6.40 11.03
N LYS A 65 7.13 -5.38 11.75
CA LYS A 65 6.12 -5.57 12.81
C LYS A 65 4.81 -6.05 12.17
N PRO A 66 4.13 -7.08 12.71
CA PRO A 66 2.82 -7.48 12.21
C PRO A 66 1.78 -6.39 12.47
N TRP A 67 0.68 -6.44 11.71
CA TRP A 67 -0.50 -5.64 12.03
C TRP A 67 -1.13 -6.12 13.35
N PRO A 68 -1.71 -5.23 14.17
CA PRO A 68 -2.54 -5.65 15.29
C PRO A 68 -3.69 -6.55 14.80
N ILE A 69 -4.09 -7.54 15.60
CA ILE A 69 -5.19 -8.45 15.25
C ILE A 69 -6.52 -7.74 15.56
N LEU A 70 -6.88 -6.74 14.75
CA LEU A 70 -8.18 -6.08 14.78
C LEU A 70 -8.91 -6.28 13.46
N PRO A 71 -10.26 -6.36 13.44
CA PRO A 71 -11.03 -6.49 12.21
C PRO A 71 -10.73 -5.41 11.16
N SER A 72 -10.42 -4.19 11.59
CA SER A 72 -10.00 -3.09 10.72
C SER A 72 -8.67 -3.36 10.00
N TYR A 73 -7.82 -4.24 10.53
CA TYR A 73 -6.58 -4.66 9.88
C TYR A 73 -6.71 -6.00 9.14
N LEU A 74 -7.93 -6.44 8.82
CA LEU A 74 -8.12 -7.48 7.82
C LEU A 74 -8.05 -6.87 6.41
N PRO A 75 -7.52 -7.60 5.41
CA PRO A 75 -7.58 -7.15 4.02
C PRO A 75 -9.02 -6.93 3.57
N TRP A 76 -9.22 -5.96 2.68
CA TRP A 76 -10.53 -5.73 2.08
C TRP A 76 -10.85 -6.82 1.06
N SER A 77 -12.04 -7.38 1.15
CA SER A 77 -12.58 -8.31 0.16
C SER A 77 -12.80 -7.60 -1.18
N GLN A 78 -12.29 -8.14 -2.27
CA GLN A 78 -12.61 -7.62 -3.62
C GLN A 78 -14.01 -8.10 -4.03
N THR A 79 -15.05 -7.53 -3.43
CA THR A 79 -16.43 -7.69 -3.90
C THR A 79 -16.66 -6.78 -5.08
N THR A 80 -17.13 -7.30 -6.21
CA THR A 80 -17.40 -6.51 -7.41
C THR A 80 -18.70 -5.71 -7.34
N GLN A 81 -19.52 -5.92 -6.32
CA GLN A 81 -20.85 -5.34 -6.19
C GLN A 81 -20.92 -4.30 -5.06
N VAL A 82 -20.16 -3.22 -5.19
CA VAL A 82 -20.20 -2.10 -4.24
C VAL A 82 -21.03 -0.95 -4.83
N PRO A 83 -22.21 -0.62 -4.25
CA PRO A 83 -23.03 0.48 -4.74
C PRO A 83 -22.27 1.80 -4.78
N PHE A 84 -22.50 2.59 -5.82
CA PHE A 84 -21.87 3.91 -5.98
C PHE A 84 -22.20 4.82 -4.80
N ARG A 85 -21.19 5.53 -4.26
CA ARG A 85 -21.31 6.45 -3.10
C ARG A 85 -21.85 5.82 -1.79
N SER A 86 -21.79 4.50 -1.65
CA SER A 86 -22.07 3.82 -0.36
C SER A 86 -20.93 4.00 0.66
N CYS A 87 -21.15 3.63 1.93
CA CYS A 87 -20.06 3.64 2.92
C CYS A 87 -18.89 2.75 2.49
N GLU A 88 -19.17 1.57 1.94
CA GLU A 88 -18.17 0.64 1.39
C GLU A 88 -17.40 1.24 0.20
N ALA A 89 -18.06 2.11 -0.57
CA ALA A 89 -17.44 2.82 -1.68
C ALA A 89 -16.38 3.83 -1.25
N TYR A 90 -16.56 4.45 -0.08
CA TYR A 90 -15.67 5.48 0.45
C TYR A 90 -14.64 4.91 1.42
N PHE A 91 -15.05 3.99 2.31
CA PHE A 91 -14.28 3.56 3.47
C PHE A 91 -14.10 2.04 3.59
N GLY A 92 -14.26 1.30 2.49
CA GLY A 92 -14.20 -0.16 2.49
C GLY A 92 -13.83 -0.74 1.13
N ASN A 93 -14.55 -1.78 0.72
CA ASN A 93 -14.21 -2.65 -0.41
C ASN A 93 -14.33 -2.02 -1.81
N GLY A 94 -14.26 -0.69 -1.90
CA GLY A 94 -14.58 0.03 -3.10
C GLY A 94 -13.57 -0.11 -4.26
N PHE A 95 -12.33 -0.51 -4.02
CA PHE A 95 -11.30 -0.64 -5.06
C PHE A 95 -11.51 -1.90 -5.92
N THR A 96 -12.56 -1.88 -6.76
CA THR A 96 -13.07 -3.07 -7.47
C THR A 96 -12.52 -3.22 -8.89
N THR A 97 -12.13 -2.11 -9.53
CA THR A 97 -11.64 -2.11 -10.91
C THR A 97 -10.14 -2.39 -10.93
N ARG A 98 -9.75 -3.65 -11.08
CA ARG A 98 -8.35 -4.07 -11.18
C ARG A 98 -7.85 -4.01 -12.62
N VAL A 99 -6.65 -3.47 -12.80
CA VAL A 99 -5.90 -3.51 -14.06
C VAL A 99 -4.47 -3.95 -13.83
N ASP A 100 -4.04 -4.94 -14.60
CA ASP A 100 -2.65 -5.40 -14.62
C ASP A 100 -1.93 -4.73 -15.80
N LEU A 101 -1.14 -3.70 -15.50
CA LEU A 101 -0.35 -2.94 -16.48
C LEU A 101 0.85 -3.74 -16.98
N LEU A 102 1.45 -4.54 -16.11
CA LEU A 102 2.42 -5.56 -16.45
C LEU A 102 2.12 -6.84 -15.68
N LYS A 103 1.75 -7.91 -16.39
CA LYS A 103 1.45 -9.20 -15.79
C LYS A 103 2.73 -9.96 -15.45
N PRO A 104 2.78 -10.65 -14.31
CA PRO A 104 3.88 -11.56 -14.03
C PRO A 104 3.87 -12.68 -15.08
N LYS A 105 4.99 -12.89 -15.76
CA LYS A 105 5.22 -14.10 -16.55
C LYS A 105 6.01 -15.07 -15.68
N ILE A 106 5.57 -16.32 -15.65
CA ILE A 106 6.36 -17.40 -15.05
C ILE A 106 7.37 -17.78 -16.12
N ASP A 107 8.59 -17.28 -15.99
CA ASP A 107 9.70 -17.84 -16.76
C ASP A 107 10.20 -19.10 -16.02
N LEU A 108 10.56 -20.12 -16.81
CA LEU A 108 11.20 -21.36 -16.33
C LEU A 108 12.64 -21.08 -15.87
N SER A 109 13.23 -19.98 -16.34
CA SER A 109 14.45 -19.42 -15.79
C SER A 109 14.12 -18.69 -14.48
N SER A 110 14.93 -18.86 -13.44
CA SER A 110 14.72 -18.33 -12.08
C SER A 110 14.69 -16.80 -11.95
N ASN A 111 14.66 -16.05 -13.06
CA ASN A 111 14.62 -14.59 -13.05
C ASN A 111 13.18 -14.12 -12.81
N ARG A 112 12.94 -13.56 -11.63
CA ARG A 112 11.66 -12.94 -11.29
C ARG A 112 11.44 -11.72 -12.18
N MET A 113 10.63 -11.89 -13.22
CA MET A 113 10.14 -10.80 -14.03
C MET A 113 9.30 -9.85 -13.17
N GLY A 114 9.42 -8.57 -13.46
CA GLY A 114 8.63 -7.54 -12.80
C GLY A 114 7.16 -7.62 -13.19
N TRP A 115 6.32 -7.03 -12.34
CA TRP A 115 4.88 -6.94 -12.54
C TRP A 115 4.35 -5.65 -11.91
N PHE A 116 3.26 -5.13 -12.44
CA PHE A 116 2.66 -3.89 -11.96
C PHE A 116 1.15 -3.91 -12.18
N ARG A 117 0.38 -3.54 -11.16
CA ARG A 117 -1.08 -3.50 -11.22
C ARG A 117 -1.64 -2.38 -10.36
N CYS A 118 -2.85 -1.95 -10.72
CA CYS A 118 -3.60 -0.94 -9.99
C CYS A 118 -5.02 -1.41 -9.73
N TRP A 119 -5.61 -0.89 -8.66
CA TRP A 119 -7.04 -0.94 -8.40
C TRP A 119 -7.56 0.48 -8.38
N PHE A 120 -8.58 0.74 -9.19
CA PHE A 120 -9.23 2.04 -9.28
C PHE A 120 -10.59 2.04 -8.58
N ARG A 121 -10.90 3.17 -7.95
CA ARG A 121 -12.21 3.47 -7.37
C ARG A 121 -12.84 4.66 -8.06
N GLU A 122 -14.03 4.45 -8.62
CA GLU A 122 -14.80 5.52 -9.27
C GLU A 122 -15.32 6.58 -8.28
N THR A 123 -15.81 6.16 -7.11
CA THR A 123 -16.37 7.10 -6.10
C THR A 123 -15.33 8.10 -5.59
N LEU A 124 -14.09 7.66 -5.36
CA LEU A 124 -13.00 8.50 -4.88
C LEU A 124 -12.17 9.10 -6.01
N ARG A 125 -12.35 8.62 -7.26
CA ARG A 125 -11.46 8.88 -8.40
C ARG A 125 -9.99 8.68 -8.05
N SER A 126 -9.71 7.62 -7.30
CA SER A 126 -8.40 7.32 -6.75
C SER A 126 -7.98 5.89 -7.06
N SER A 127 -6.68 5.64 -7.05
CA SER A 127 -6.09 4.33 -7.31
C SER A 127 -5.10 3.92 -6.23
N VAL A 128 -5.04 2.62 -5.99
CA VAL A 128 -3.94 1.97 -5.28
C VAL A 128 -3.18 1.16 -6.31
N CYS A 129 -1.87 1.41 -6.44
CA CYS A 129 -1.01 0.66 -7.35
C CYS A 129 0.09 -0.05 -6.57
N GLU A 130 0.50 -1.21 -7.07
CA GLU A 130 1.64 -1.95 -6.54
C GLU A 130 2.40 -2.63 -7.68
N GLY A 131 3.67 -2.93 -7.43
CA GLY A 131 4.48 -3.68 -8.37
C GLY A 131 5.64 -4.39 -7.68
N GLY A 132 6.23 -5.34 -8.39
CA GLY A 132 7.44 -6.05 -7.99
C GLY A 132 8.47 -6.04 -9.12
N GLY A 133 9.74 -6.23 -8.75
CA GLY A 133 10.84 -6.06 -9.70
C GLY A 133 10.96 -4.62 -10.20
N LEU A 134 10.72 -3.64 -9.30
CA LEU A 134 10.81 -2.21 -9.56
C LEU A 134 12.14 -1.67 -9.03
N ARG A 135 12.82 -0.85 -9.82
CA ARG A 135 14.05 -0.13 -9.48
C ARG A 135 13.76 1.37 -9.48
N MET A 136 14.25 2.07 -8.47
CA MET A 136 14.25 3.53 -8.40
C MET A 136 15.67 4.03 -8.74
N ASP A 137 15.75 5.05 -9.59
CA ASP A 137 16.99 5.74 -9.95
C ASP A 137 16.94 7.17 -9.39
N PRO A 138 17.56 7.43 -8.23
CA PRO A 138 17.51 8.74 -7.57
C PRO A 138 18.12 9.87 -8.41
N GLU A 139 19.05 9.58 -9.31
CA GLU A 139 19.70 10.60 -10.14
C GLU A 139 18.74 11.22 -11.16
N LYS A 140 17.63 10.53 -11.44
CA LYS A 140 16.56 10.95 -12.35
C LYS A 140 15.37 11.56 -11.61
N ILE A 141 15.47 11.76 -10.30
CA ILE A 141 14.44 12.40 -9.47
C ILE A 141 15.00 13.73 -8.99
N LYS A 142 14.39 14.83 -9.42
CA LYS A 142 14.81 16.17 -9.04
C LYS A 142 13.85 16.73 -7.99
N MET A 143 14.39 17.04 -6.83
CA MET A 143 13.73 17.73 -5.73
C MET A 143 14.80 18.27 -4.78
N SER A 144 14.40 19.11 -3.84
CA SER A 144 15.26 19.48 -2.71
C SER A 144 15.58 18.26 -1.84
N ARG A 145 16.61 18.40 -1.01
CA ARG A 145 17.19 17.29 -0.26
C ARG A 145 16.20 16.65 0.73
N GLY A 146 15.38 17.48 1.36
CA GLY A 146 14.53 17.06 2.48
C GLY A 146 15.31 16.76 3.76
N GLY A 147 14.59 16.74 4.87
CA GLY A 147 15.15 16.52 6.20
C GLY A 147 16.03 17.64 6.72
N GLU A 148 16.10 18.78 6.01
CA GLU A 148 16.79 19.99 6.45
C GLU A 148 16.12 20.61 7.69
N VAL A 149 16.80 21.51 8.40
CA VAL A 149 16.17 22.19 9.54
C VAL A 149 15.21 23.26 9.02
N LEU A 150 14.01 23.38 9.62
CA LEU A 150 12.97 24.30 9.16
C LEU A 150 13.51 25.73 8.95
N GLU A 151 14.34 26.23 9.87
CA GLU A 151 14.90 27.59 9.82
C GLU A 151 15.78 27.85 8.58
N GLU A 152 16.35 26.81 7.98
CA GLU A 152 17.22 26.92 6.80
C GLU A 152 16.42 27.00 5.49
N VAL A 153 15.13 26.64 5.54
CA VAL A 153 14.30 26.44 4.34
C VAL A 153 13.03 27.28 4.34
N ILE A 154 12.88 28.18 5.32
CA ILE A 154 11.71 29.07 5.41
C ILE A 154 11.57 29.88 4.12
N GLY A 155 10.41 29.78 3.49
CA GLY A 155 10.07 30.51 2.27
C GLY A 155 10.45 29.80 0.97
N ARG A 156 10.93 28.55 1.03
CA ARG A 156 11.07 27.66 -0.13
C ARG A 156 9.68 27.37 -0.73
N GLY A 157 9.61 27.35 -2.06
CA GLY A 157 8.39 26.98 -2.79
C GLY A 157 8.11 25.48 -2.71
N GLU A 158 6.83 25.10 -2.75
CA GLU A 158 6.39 23.70 -2.75
C GLU A 158 6.94 22.94 -3.98
N GLU A 159 7.08 23.63 -5.11
CA GLU A 159 7.65 23.11 -6.36
C GLU A 159 9.11 22.66 -6.22
N GLU A 160 9.85 23.21 -5.25
CA GLU A 160 11.23 22.77 -4.97
C GLU A 160 11.25 21.51 -4.09
N GLU A 161 10.16 21.20 -3.39
CA GLU A 161 10.06 20.07 -2.47
C GLU A 161 9.39 18.86 -3.11
N LEU A 162 8.50 19.10 -4.07
CA LEU A 162 7.86 18.02 -4.82
C LEU A 162 8.82 17.40 -5.85
N PRO A 163 8.78 16.06 -6.02
CA PRO A 163 9.62 15.37 -6.99
C PRO A 163 9.19 15.63 -8.44
N GLU A 164 10.15 16.05 -9.26
CA GLU A 164 10.09 15.99 -10.72
C GLU A 164 10.74 14.69 -11.20
N TYR A 165 9.95 13.83 -11.86
CA TYR A 165 10.42 12.54 -12.36
C TYR A 165 10.85 12.62 -13.82
N GLN A 166 12.11 12.35 -14.09
CA GLN A 166 12.56 12.14 -15.47
C GLN A 166 12.16 10.75 -15.97
N TYR A 167 12.09 10.58 -17.30
CA TYR A 167 11.79 9.29 -17.88
C TYR A 167 12.84 8.23 -17.47
N GLY A 168 12.37 7.11 -16.94
CA GLY A 168 13.22 6.07 -16.37
C GLY A 168 13.71 6.33 -14.95
N ALA A 169 13.14 7.31 -14.23
CA ALA A 169 13.32 7.45 -12.78
C ALA A 169 12.85 6.19 -12.03
N PHE A 170 11.88 5.49 -12.59
CA PHE A 170 11.51 4.14 -12.18
C PHE A 170 11.62 3.19 -13.36
N GLU A 171 12.03 1.97 -13.05
CA GLU A 171 12.23 0.93 -14.04
C GLU A 171 11.67 -0.39 -13.55
N ILE A 172 11.20 -1.23 -14.46
CA ILE A 172 10.66 -2.54 -14.12
C ILE A 172 11.33 -3.62 -14.96
N ASN A 173 11.69 -4.74 -14.33
CA ASN A 173 12.35 -5.84 -15.03
C ASN A 173 11.38 -6.51 -16.03
N GLY A 174 11.62 -6.33 -17.32
CA GLY A 174 10.83 -6.88 -18.41
C GLY A 174 11.18 -8.33 -18.81
N GLY A 175 12.27 -8.88 -18.26
CA GLY A 175 12.79 -10.19 -18.65
C GLY A 175 13.67 -10.15 -19.91
N ASP A 176 14.24 -11.29 -20.27
CA ASP A 176 15.19 -11.44 -21.39
C ASP A 176 14.54 -11.31 -22.78
N GLY A 177 13.21 -11.36 -22.85
CA GLY A 177 12.44 -11.17 -24.09
C GLY A 177 12.18 -9.71 -24.47
N VAL A 178 12.62 -8.76 -23.64
CA VAL A 178 12.55 -7.32 -23.95
C VAL A 178 13.81 -6.93 -24.71
N GLY A 179 13.63 -6.43 -25.94
CA GLY A 179 14.75 -5.94 -26.74
C GLY A 179 15.43 -4.74 -26.07
N GLY A 180 16.75 -4.79 -25.92
CA GLY A 180 17.52 -3.67 -25.40
C GLY A 180 17.40 -2.43 -26.32
N GLY A 181 17.22 -1.26 -25.71
CA GLY A 181 17.23 0.03 -26.41
C GLY A 181 15.88 0.59 -26.90
N GLY A 182 14.74 -0.03 -26.56
CA GLY A 182 13.41 0.53 -26.87
C GLY A 182 12.88 1.51 -25.82
N ASP A 183 12.17 2.57 -26.24
CA ASP A 183 11.35 3.45 -25.37
C ASP A 183 10.09 2.71 -24.87
N GLN A 184 10.28 1.66 -24.08
CA GLN A 184 9.19 0.79 -23.65
C GLN A 184 8.59 1.27 -22.34
N ARG A 185 7.68 2.24 -22.44
CA ARG A 185 6.92 2.76 -21.30
C ARG A 185 6.00 1.70 -20.72
N LEU A 186 5.84 1.69 -19.39
CA LEU A 186 4.85 0.82 -18.73
C LEU A 186 3.42 1.23 -19.09
N VAL A 187 3.17 2.54 -19.18
CA VAL A 187 1.84 3.11 -19.40
C VAL A 187 1.83 4.07 -20.58
N THR A 188 0.73 4.07 -21.32
CA THR A 188 0.39 5.16 -22.25
C THR A 188 -0.41 6.23 -21.52
N GLN A 189 -0.43 7.45 -22.06
CA GLN A 189 -1.21 8.56 -21.51
C GLN A 189 -2.70 8.20 -21.35
N GLU A 190 -3.28 7.53 -22.36
CA GLU A 190 -4.67 7.05 -22.34
C GLU A 190 -4.92 6.04 -21.20
N SER A 191 -4.03 5.05 -21.04
CA SER A 191 -4.15 4.08 -19.95
C SER A 191 -4.00 4.74 -18.57
N LEU A 192 -3.13 5.74 -18.45
CA LEU A 192 -2.91 6.48 -17.21
C LEU A 192 -4.12 7.36 -16.85
N ASP A 193 -4.77 7.97 -17.84
CA ASP A 193 -6.01 8.75 -17.65
C ASP A 193 -7.17 7.90 -17.13
N GLY A 194 -7.22 6.62 -17.47
CA GLY A 194 -8.25 5.69 -17.00
C GLY A 194 -8.16 5.32 -15.52
N TYR A 195 -6.97 5.32 -14.92
CA TYR A 195 -6.76 4.79 -13.56
C TYR A 195 -6.13 5.81 -12.60
N VAL A 196 -5.39 6.78 -13.11
CA VAL A 196 -4.82 7.86 -12.28
C VAL A 196 -5.23 9.18 -12.93
N PRO A 197 -6.54 9.50 -12.94
CA PRO A 197 -7.06 10.63 -13.71
C PRO A 197 -6.36 11.92 -13.30
N LYS A 198 -6.16 12.82 -14.27
CA LYS A 198 -5.70 14.18 -13.96
C LYS A 198 -6.72 14.79 -13.00
N GLY A 199 -6.26 15.06 -11.78
CA GLY A 199 -7.07 15.66 -10.73
C GLY A 199 -7.34 17.14 -11.02
N GLN A 200 -7.66 17.89 -9.97
CA GLN A 200 -7.77 19.36 -10.03
C GLN A 200 -6.43 20.06 -9.74
N THR A 201 -5.38 19.29 -9.43
CA THR A 201 -4.06 19.82 -9.11
C THR A 201 -3.24 20.02 -10.38
N ASP A 202 -2.52 21.14 -10.46
CA ASP A 202 -1.67 21.47 -11.61
C ASP A 202 -0.52 20.47 -11.81
N GLN A 203 0.02 19.91 -10.71
CA GLN A 203 1.03 18.85 -10.73
C GLN A 203 0.59 17.65 -9.89
N HIS A 204 0.56 16.46 -10.51
CA HIS A 204 0.20 15.21 -9.82
C HIS A 204 1.43 14.29 -9.78
N THR A 205 2.28 14.47 -8.79
CA THR A 205 3.58 13.77 -8.63
C THR A 205 3.47 12.25 -8.74
N MET A 206 2.49 11.62 -8.08
CA MET A 206 2.29 10.17 -8.19
C MET A 206 1.90 9.69 -9.59
N ARG A 207 1.22 10.53 -10.37
CA ARG A 207 0.87 10.25 -11.75
C ARG A 207 2.12 10.35 -12.62
N GLU A 208 2.95 11.37 -12.41
CA GLU A 208 4.24 11.54 -13.07
C GLU A 208 5.20 10.39 -12.75
N LEU A 209 5.23 9.92 -11.50
CA LEU A 209 5.96 8.73 -11.09
C LEU A 209 5.58 7.53 -11.95
N ILE A 210 4.29 7.20 -12.04
CA ILE A 210 3.83 6.05 -12.84
C ILE A 210 4.15 6.26 -14.33
N GLY A 211 3.98 7.49 -14.84
CA GLY A 211 4.33 7.87 -16.21
C GLY A 211 5.83 7.80 -16.53
N SER A 212 6.70 7.89 -15.50
CA SER A 212 8.15 7.75 -15.64
C SER A 212 8.63 6.31 -15.78
N ILE A 213 7.78 5.33 -15.43
CA ILE A 213 8.18 3.92 -15.38
C ILE A 213 8.48 3.39 -16.78
N ARG A 214 9.71 2.90 -16.98
CA ARG A 214 10.12 2.19 -18.19
C ARG A 214 10.37 0.71 -17.92
N ILE A 215 10.13 -0.12 -18.93
CA ILE A 215 10.41 -1.56 -18.90
C ILE A 215 11.82 -1.76 -19.46
N VAL A 216 12.68 -2.45 -18.71
CA VAL A 216 14.08 -2.70 -19.10
C VAL A 216 14.39 -4.19 -19.15
N PRO A 217 15.32 -4.64 -20.00
CA PRO A 217 15.75 -6.03 -20.00
C PRO A 217 16.48 -6.38 -18.69
N THR A 218 16.48 -7.66 -18.31
CA THR A 218 17.11 -8.12 -17.06
C THR A 218 18.60 -7.77 -16.97
N ALA A 219 19.31 -7.74 -18.10
CA ALA A 219 20.72 -7.34 -18.15
C ALA A 219 20.98 -5.89 -17.68
N GLU A 220 20.04 -4.98 -17.91
CA GLU A 220 20.10 -3.57 -17.50
C GLU A 220 19.53 -3.33 -16.08
N PHE A 221 18.77 -4.29 -15.55
CA PHE A 221 18.10 -4.22 -14.25
C PHE A 221 19.04 -4.60 -13.10
N GLN A 222 20.04 -3.75 -12.84
CA GLN A 222 21.01 -3.94 -11.76
C GLN A 222 20.72 -3.00 -10.59
N CYS A 223 20.71 -3.52 -9.36
CA CYS A 223 20.50 -2.75 -8.14
C CYS A 223 21.67 -2.97 -7.17
N ASN A 224 22.12 -1.88 -6.54
CA ASN A 224 23.12 -1.95 -5.46
C ASN A 224 22.53 -2.51 -4.16
N GLU A 225 21.25 -2.22 -3.93
CA GLU A 225 20.49 -2.63 -2.75
C GLU A 225 19.14 -3.21 -3.18
N TRP A 226 18.74 -4.30 -2.53
CA TRP A 226 17.46 -4.96 -2.76
C TRP A 226 16.63 -4.90 -1.49
N ILE A 227 15.41 -4.39 -1.63
CA ILE A 227 14.41 -4.39 -0.56
C ILE A 227 13.35 -5.42 -0.96
N GLU A 228 13.28 -6.52 -0.22
CA GLU A 228 12.33 -7.61 -0.50
C GLU A 228 11.01 -7.43 0.28
N GLU A 229 11.05 -6.66 1.37
CA GLU A 229 9.89 -6.34 2.17
C GLU A 229 8.96 -5.32 1.48
N PRO A 230 7.64 -5.37 1.74
CA PRO A 230 6.71 -4.37 1.24
C PRO A 230 7.15 -2.95 1.62
N THR A 231 7.22 -2.08 0.63
CA THR A 231 7.63 -0.68 0.79
C THR A 231 6.56 0.22 0.19
N LEU A 232 6.10 1.20 0.97
CA LEU A 232 5.15 2.19 0.53
C LEU A 232 5.89 3.50 0.24
N LEU A 233 5.72 3.98 -0.98
CA LEU A 233 6.22 5.28 -1.44
C LEU A 233 5.17 6.34 -1.09
N VAL A 234 5.58 7.39 -0.37
CA VAL A 234 4.68 8.44 0.14
C VAL A 234 5.21 9.80 -0.26
N THR A 235 4.38 10.62 -0.91
CA THR A 235 4.64 12.06 -1.10
C THR A 235 3.62 12.81 -0.24
N ARG A 236 4.08 13.66 0.67
CA ARG A 236 3.23 14.54 1.48
C ARG A 236 3.07 15.85 0.71
N PHE A 237 1.92 16.49 0.88
CA PHE A 237 1.58 17.71 0.13
C PHE A 237 1.62 18.99 0.98
N GLU A 238 1.40 18.91 2.30
CA GLU A 238 1.39 20.13 3.13
C GLU A 238 2.11 19.96 4.47
N TYR A 239 2.85 21.01 4.85
CA TYR A 239 3.44 21.16 6.17
C TYR A 239 2.37 21.35 7.25
N ALA A 240 2.40 20.48 8.26
CA ALA A 240 1.76 20.69 9.56
C ALA A 240 0.23 20.89 9.54
N ASN A 241 -0.45 20.66 8.42
CA ASN A 241 -1.90 20.59 8.40
C ASN A 241 -2.34 19.20 8.87
N LEU A 242 -2.95 19.17 10.06
CA LEU A 242 -3.44 17.95 10.69
C LEU A 242 -4.36 17.16 9.75
N PHE A 243 -5.19 17.83 8.95
CA PHE A 243 -6.09 17.18 8.00
C PHE A 243 -5.31 16.45 6.90
N HIS A 244 -4.32 17.10 6.27
CA HIS A 244 -3.50 16.47 5.23
C HIS A 244 -2.68 15.31 5.78
N THR A 245 -2.15 15.46 6.98
CA THR A 245 -1.47 14.36 7.69
C THR A 245 -2.43 13.17 7.83
N PHE A 246 -3.63 13.36 8.38
CA PHE A 246 -4.61 12.27 8.51
C PHE A 246 -5.00 11.64 7.17
N THR A 247 -5.11 12.42 6.09
CA THR A 247 -5.41 11.86 4.77
C THR A 247 -4.26 11.03 4.20
N ASP A 248 -3.00 11.39 4.48
CA ASP A 248 -1.83 10.61 4.07
C ASP A 248 -1.78 9.27 4.81
N TRP A 249 -1.98 9.30 6.14
CA TRP A 249 -2.08 8.08 6.96
C TRP A 249 -3.26 7.20 6.53
N TYR A 250 -4.40 7.80 6.22
CA TYR A 250 -5.55 7.08 5.71
C TYR A 250 -5.24 6.42 4.36
N SER A 251 -4.58 7.13 3.45
CA SER A 251 -4.16 6.59 2.15
C SER A 251 -3.20 5.42 2.29
N ALA A 252 -2.22 5.51 3.21
CA ALA A 252 -1.31 4.42 3.54
C ALA A 252 -2.05 3.19 4.12
N TYR A 253 -3.02 3.43 5.01
CA TYR A 253 -3.88 2.38 5.55
C TYR A 253 -4.69 1.69 4.43
N VAL A 254 -5.36 2.47 3.58
CA VAL A 254 -6.14 1.98 2.43
C VAL A 254 -5.27 1.16 1.49
N ALA A 255 -4.10 1.67 1.10
CA ALA A 255 -3.16 0.96 0.24
C ALA A 255 -2.80 -0.40 0.83
N SER A 256 -2.52 -0.45 2.14
CA SER A 256 -2.22 -1.71 2.85
C SER A 256 -3.39 -2.69 2.88
N ARG A 257 -4.63 -2.20 2.98
CA ARG A 257 -5.85 -3.04 3.01
C ARG A 257 -6.19 -3.60 1.63
N VAL A 258 -6.07 -2.78 0.59
CA VAL A 258 -6.38 -3.15 -0.81
C VAL A 258 -5.38 -4.17 -1.34
N THR A 259 -4.09 -3.98 -1.05
CA THR A 259 -3.00 -4.89 -1.44
C THR A 259 -2.90 -6.12 -0.53
N GLY A 260 -3.47 -6.04 0.67
CA GLY A 260 -3.50 -7.16 1.63
C GLY A 260 -2.14 -7.41 2.27
N LEU A 261 -1.39 -6.36 2.61
CA LEU A 261 -0.08 -6.48 3.22
C LEU A 261 -0.13 -7.27 4.55
N PRO A 262 0.68 -8.34 4.70
CA PRO A 262 0.65 -9.17 5.91
C PRO A 262 1.30 -8.48 7.13
N ASN A 263 2.30 -7.63 6.89
CA ASN A 263 3.03 -6.88 7.90
C ASN A 263 3.02 -5.38 7.58
N ARG A 264 3.48 -4.56 8.53
CA ARG A 264 3.66 -3.12 8.30
C ARG A 264 4.78 -2.90 7.27
N PRO A 265 4.53 -2.11 6.21
CA PRO A 265 5.54 -1.84 5.20
C PRO A 265 6.63 -0.88 5.71
N HIS A 266 7.75 -0.86 4.99
CA HIS A 266 8.69 0.26 5.05
C HIS A 266 8.02 1.50 4.45
N LEU A 267 8.41 2.68 4.94
CA LEU A 267 7.96 3.96 4.40
C LEU A 267 9.15 4.66 3.77
N VAL A 268 8.99 5.09 2.53
CA VAL A 268 9.95 5.96 1.85
C VAL A 268 9.22 7.23 1.45
N PHE A 269 9.66 8.37 1.98
CA PHE A 269 9.16 9.67 1.59
C PHE A 269 9.83 10.09 0.27
N LEU A 270 9.01 10.36 -0.75
CA LEU A 270 9.46 10.84 -2.07
C LEU A 270 9.14 12.33 -2.17
N GLU A 271 9.95 13.12 -1.48
CA GLU A 271 9.81 14.57 -1.36
C GLU A 271 10.99 15.18 -0.60
N GLY A 272 11.15 16.50 -0.77
CA GLY A 272 12.20 17.33 -0.18
C GLY A 272 11.74 18.14 1.04
N HIS A 273 10.71 17.71 1.76
CA HIS A 273 10.24 18.45 2.94
C HIS A 273 11.26 18.44 4.09
N CYS A 274 11.36 19.53 4.82
CA CYS A 274 12.23 19.66 5.99
C CYS A 274 11.85 18.75 7.16
N MET A 275 12.80 18.55 8.08
CA MET A 275 12.57 17.83 9.32
C MET A 275 11.82 18.73 10.30
N VAL A 276 10.61 18.33 10.67
CA VAL A 276 9.84 18.97 11.74
C VAL A 276 9.92 18.08 12.99
N ARG A 277 10.74 18.48 13.97
CA ARG A 277 10.90 17.79 15.28
C ARG A 277 9.61 17.69 16.11
N GLY A 278 8.50 18.27 15.65
CA GLY A 278 7.20 18.27 16.33
C GLY A 278 6.31 17.06 16.06
N PHE A 279 6.56 16.30 14.98
CA PHE A 279 5.77 15.14 14.58
C PHE A 279 6.51 13.80 14.70
N ASP A 280 7.59 13.75 15.49
CA ASP A 280 8.26 12.49 15.90
C ASP A 280 7.46 11.67 16.93
N PHE A 281 6.17 11.97 17.12
CA PHE A 281 5.27 11.10 17.86
C PHE A 281 4.83 9.97 16.92
N LEU A 282 5.41 8.78 17.12
CA LEU A 282 5.00 7.47 16.57
C LEU A 282 5.84 6.95 15.39
N VAL A 283 7.11 6.67 15.63
CA VAL A 283 7.84 5.56 14.99
C VAL A 283 8.32 4.58 16.06
#